data_AF-X1L939-F1
#
_entry.id   AF-X1L939-F1
#
_cell.length_a   1.000
_cell.length_b   1.000
_cell.length_c   1.000
_cell.angle_alpha   90.00
_cell.angle_beta   90.00
_cell.angle_gamma   90.00
#
_symmetry.space_group_name_H-M   'P 1'
#
loop_
_entity.id
_entity.type
_entity.pdbx_description
1 polymer ?
#
loop_
_entity_poly.entity_id
_entity_poly.type
_entity_poly.pdbx_seq_one_letter_code
_entity_poly.pdbx_strand_id
1 'polypeptide(L)'
;MPCSCTQPERDKKSRSRLQRYSGLELELLKKMAFDNFDWKRVNLPPEQRENIKEAYRLALDFAKSPQGWLVFIGETGCGKTHLAAAIANYCLKEGQPVKFEVVPDFLDHLRLTFSPESPVTYDQLFEEVKNAPLLILDDFGEQSTTPWAEEAVIGSLLIDGTSIHKIAAILQPPDFHNERNSLIYGACLSLYERDEAIDQITVAQELDRQGKLEACGGAA
;
A
#
# COMPACT_ATOMS: atom_id res chain seq x y z
N MET A 1 -0.03 -20.91 -45.65
CA MET A 1 -1.19 -21.23 -44.77
C MET A 1 -0.86 -22.52 -44.03
N PRO A 2 -0.57 -22.41 -42.73
CA PRO A 2 -1.26 -23.27 -41.76
C PRO A 2 -1.77 -22.46 -40.57
N CYS A 3 -2.93 -22.89 -40.06
CA CYS A 3 -3.53 -22.45 -38.81
C CYS A 3 -3.33 -23.55 -37.75
N SER A 4 -3.53 -23.15 -36.49
CA SER A 4 -3.96 -23.93 -35.31
C SER A 4 -2.93 -24.30 -34.22
N CYS A 5 -3.28 -23.86 -33.00
CA CYS A 5 -3.07 -24.52 -31.70
C CYS A 5 -1.74 -24.37 -30.93
N THR A 6 -1.37 -23.15 -30.51
CA THR A 6 -0.48 -22.93 -29.35
C THR A 6 -1.06 -22.03 -28.25
N GLN A 7 -2.39 -21.89 -28.20
CA GLN A 7 -3.07 -21.04 -27.22
C GLN A 7 -3.26 -21.59 -25.78
N PRO A 8 -3.13 -22.89 -25.43
CA PRO A 8 -3.41 -23.30 -24.04
C PRO A 8 -2.23 -23.14 -23.05
N GLU A 9 -1.03 -22.78 -23.50
CA GLU A 9 0.15 -22.68 -22.62
C GLU A 9 0.46 -21.26 -22.12
N ARG A 10 0.00 -20.21 -22.82
CA ARG A 10 0.15 -18.81 -22.36
C ARG A 10 -0.81 -18.47 -21.22
N ASP A 11 -2.00 -19.06 -21.19
CA ASP A 11 -3.02 -18.83 -20.16
C ASP A 11 -2.65 -19.41 -18.78
N LYS A 12 -1.82 -20.45 -18.73
CA LYS A 12 -1.36 -21.04 -17.46
C LYS A 12 -0.34 -20.18 -16.71
N LYS A 13 0.49 -19.42 -17.44
CA LYS A 13 1.56 -18.58 -16.86
C LYS A 13 1.03 -17.22 -16.39
N SER A 14 -0.03 -16.71 -17.00
CA SER A 14 -0.72 -15.49 -16.55
C SER A 14 -1.53 -15.73 -15.27
N ARG A 15 -2.08 -16.95 -15.11
CA ARG A 15 -2.82 -17.37 -13.90
C ARG A 15 -1.94 -17.56 -12.66
N SER A 16 -0.64 -17.81 -12.82
CA SER A 16 0.27 -18.09 -11.70
C SER A 16 0.76 -16.84 -10.96
N ARG A 17 0.42 -15.62 -11.41
CA ARG A 17 0.76 -14.36 -10.70
C ARG A 17 -0.37 -13.84 -9.80
N LEU A 18 -1.53 -14.47 -9.81
CA LEU A 18 -2.67 -14.18 -8.92
C LEU A 18 -2.58 -14.92 -7.56
N GLN A 19 -1.44 -15.52 -7.23
CA GLN A 19 -1.25 -16.43 -6.08
C GLN A 19 -0.94 -15.74 -4.73
N ARG A 20 -1.40 -14.50 -4.48
CA ARG A 20 -1.13 -13.82 -3.20
C ARG A 20 -2.33 -13.16 -2.54
N TYR A 21 -3.52 -13.77 -2.62
CA TYR A 21 -4.55 -13.47 -1.62
C TYR A 21 -5.00 -14.75 -0.93
N SER A 22 -5.19 -14.66 0.38
CA SER A 22 -5.78 -15.71 1.20
C SER A 22 -7.30 -15.80 0.96
N GLY A 23 -7.70 -16.81 0.17
CA GLY A 23 -8.92 -17.59 0.37
C GLY A 23 -10.29 -16.94 0.09
N LEU A 24 -10.72 -15.96 0.90
CA LEU A 24 -12.11 -15.49 0.94
C LEU A 24 -12.33 -14.15 0.22
N GLU A 25 -11.38 -13.24 0.31
CA GLU A 25 -11.45 -11.90 -0.29
C GLU A 25 -11.29 -11.93 -1.82
N LEU A 26 -10.45 -12.84 -2.31
CA LEU A 26 -10.27 -13.14 -3.74
C LEU A 26 -11.59 -13.50 -4.43
N GLU A 27 -12.46 -14.28 -3.79
CA GLU A 27 -13.68 -14.77 -4.42
C GLU A 27 -14.77 -13.69 -4.51
N LEU A 28 -14.78 -12.73 -3.58
CA LEU A 28 -15.66 -11.57 -3.64
C LEU A 28 -15.15 -10.57 -4.69
N LEU A 29 -13.85 -10.25 -4.65
CA LEU A 29 -13.22 -9.33 -5.61
C LEU A 29 -13.36 -9.84 -7.06
N LYS A 30 -13.21 -11.15 -7.31
CA LYS A 30 -13.41 -11.76 -8.65
C LYS A 30 -14.82 -11.56 -9.20
N LYS A 31 -15.82 -11.42 -8.32
CA LYS A 31 -17.22 -11.26 -8.73
C LYS A 31 -17.59 -9.81 -8.97
N MET A 32 -16.84 -8.85 -8.44
CA MET A 32 -17.13 -7.42 -8.60
C MET A 32 -16.79 -6.97 -10.03
N ALA A 33 -17.81 -6.60 -10.80
CA ALA A 33 -17.67 -6.19 -12.19
C ALA A 33 -18.49 -4.93 -12.46
N PHE A 34 -18.21 -4.23 -13.56
CA PHE A 34 -19.04 -3.09 -13.97
C PHE A 34 -20.51 -3.47 -14.16
N ASP A 35 -20.77 -4.65 -14.71
CA ASP A 35 -22.13 -5.12 -15.03
C ASP A 35 -23.02 -5.35 -13.78
N ASN A 36 -22.42 -5.60 -12.62
CA ASN A 36 -23.14 -5.83 -11.37
C ASN A 36 -22.93 -4.71 -10.33
N PHE A 37 -22.37 -3.57 -10.75
CA PHE A 37 -22.31 -2.38 -9.92
C PHE A 37 -23.66 -1.65 -9.92
N ASP A 38 -24.33 -1.60 -8.78
CA ASP A 38 -25.57 -0.83 -8.64
C ASP A 38 -25.27 0.67 -8.50
N TRP A 39 -25.16 1.35 -9.63
CA TRP A 39 -25.08 2.81 -9.70
C TRP A 39 -26.46 3.50 -9.62
N LYS A 40 -27.56 2.75 -9.66
CA LYS A 40 -28.94 3.26 -9.71
C LYS A 40 -29.61 3.28 -8.33
N ARG A 41 -28.85 3.23 -7.23
CA ARG A 41 -29.35 3.22 -5.85
C ARG A 41 -30.48 4.23 -5.66
N VAL A 42 -31.71 3.73 -5.62
CA VAL A 42 -32.93 4.55 -5.70
C VAL A 42 -33.14 5.39 -4.43
N ASN A 43 -32.54 4.96 -3.31
CA ASN A 43 -32.72 5.56 -1.99
C ASN A 43 -31.69 6.66 -1.64
N LEU A 44 -30.88 7.11 -2.60
CA LEU A 44 -29.89 8.18 -2.36
C LEU A 44 -30.37 9.55 -2.86
N PRO A 45 -29.96 10.64 -2.19
CA PRO A 45 -30.11 12.00 -2.69
C PRO A 45 -29.67 12.15 -4.16
N PRO A 46 -30.34 13.01 -4.96
CA PRO A 46 -30.00 13.21 -6.38
C PRO A 46 -28.52 13.50 -6.65
N GLU A 47 -27.88 14.30 -5.82
CA GLU A 47 -26.45 14.65 -5.93
C GLU A 47 -25.54 13.43 -5.74
N GLN A 48 -25.81 12.60 -4.73
CA GLN A 48 -25.05 11.38 -4.49
C GLN A 48 -25.22 10.37 -5.63
N ARG A 49 -26.40 10.31 -6.25
CA ARG A 49 -26.63 9.45 -7.42
C ARG A 49 -25.83 9.89 -8.64
N GLU A 50 -25.75 11.20 -8.91
CA GLU A 50 -24.93 11.70 -10.02
C GLU A 50 -23.44 11.48 -9.74
N ASN A 51 -22.99 11.66 -8.49
CA ASN A 51 -21.61 11.36 -8.10
C ASN A 51 -21.24 9.89 -8.33
N ILE A 52 -22.10 8.94 -7.95
CA ILE A 52 -21.86 7.50 -8.16
C ILE A 52 -21.83 7.15 -9.65
N LYS A 53 -22.72 7.74 -10.44
CA LYS A 53 -22.77 7.56 -11.90
C LYS A 53 -21.51 8.09 -12.57
N GLU A 54 -21.03 9.25 -12.14
CA GLU A 54 -19.80 9.84 -12.67
C GLU A 54 -18.56 9.04 -12.25
N ALA A 55 -18.50 8.56 -11.00
CA ALA A 55 -17.46 7.65 -10.54
C ALA A 55 -17.43 6.35 -11.36
N TYR A 56 -18.60 5.76 -11.65
CA TYR A 56 -18.72 4.60 -12.52
C TYR A 56 -18.19 4.88 -13.93
N ARG A 57 -18.56 6.03 -14.52
CA ARG A 57 -18.11 6.43 -15.85
C ARG A 57 -16.60 6.60 -15.90
N LEU A 58 -16.03 7.34 -14.94
CA LEU A 58 -14.59 7.53 -14.82
C LEU A 58 -13.83 6.21 -14.64
N ALA A 59 -14.36 5.32 -13.80
CA ALA A 59 -13.79 3.99 -13.60
C ALA A 59 -13.76 3.17 -14.89
N LEU A 60 -14.87 3.16 -15.65
CA LEU A 60 -14.97 2.42 -16.90
C LEU A 60 -14.06 3.01 -17.99
N ASP A 61 -13.99 4.33 -18.08
CA ASP A 61 -13.12 5.02 -19.05
C ASP A 61 -11.64 4.78 -18.70
N PHE A 62 -11.28 4.80 -17.42
CA PHE A 62 -9.94 4.45 -16.95
C PHE A 62 -9.60 2.99 -17.24
N ALA A 63 -10.51 2.05 -17.00
CA ALA A 63 -10.27 0.62 -17.25
C ALA A 63 -9.96 0.31 -18.73
N LYS A 64 -10.57 1.06 -19.66
CA LYS A 64 -10.31 0.94 -21.11
C LYS A 64 -8.93 1.46 -21.51
N SER A 65 -8.38 2.41 -20.78
CA SER A 65 -7.09 3.04 -21.06
C SER A 65 -6.43 3.50 -19.75
N PRO A 66 -5.84 2.57 -18.97
CA PRO A 66 -5.31 2.87 -17.65
C PRO A 66 -4.03 3.70 -17.79
N GLN A 67 -4.17 5.01 -17.67
CA GLN A 67 -3.09 5.98 -17.79
C GLN A 67 -3.21 7.01 -16.68
N GLY A 68 -2.08 7.33 -16.04
CA GLY A 68 -2.04 8.26 -14.92
C GLY A 68 -2.73 7.70 -13.67
N TRP A 69 -3.33 8.60 -12.89
CA TRP A 69 -3.91 8.30 -11.57
C TRP A 69 -5.44 8.43 -11.60
N LEU A 70 -6.13 7.50 -10.93
CA LEU A 70 -7.54 7.61 -10.58
C LEU A 70 -7.67 7.37 -9.08
N VAL A 71 -8.33 8.29 -8.38
CA VAL A 71 -8.52 8.24 -6.93
C VAL A 71 -10.01 8.29 -6.62
N PHE A 72 -10.50 7.33 -5.85
CA PHE A 72 -11.85 7.34 -5.31
C PHE A 72 -11.84 7.85 -3.87
N ILE A 73 -12.57 8.95 -3.62
CA ILE A 73 -12.73 9.53 -2.28
C ILE A 73 -14.22 9.51 -1.93
N GLY A 74 -14.55 9.00 -0.75
CA GLY A 74 -15.92 8.94 -0.26
C GLY A 74 -16.05 8.10 0.99
N GLU A 75 -17.20 8.18 1.65
CA GLU A 75 -17.51 7.41 2.86
C GLU A 75 -17.48 5.89 2.59
N THR A 76 -17.39 5.10 3.66
CA THR A 76 -17.47 3.63 3.58
C THR A 76 -18.83 3.22 3.00
N GLY A 77 -18.86 2.17 2.17
CA GLY A 77 -20.10 1.67 1.55
C GLY A 77 -20.55 2.37 0.25
N CYS A 78 -19.80 3.36 -0.25
CA CYS A 78 -20.06 4.02 -1.55
C CYS A 78 -19.64 3.17 -2.77
N GLY A 79 -19.00 2.00 -2.56
CA GLY A 79 -18.63 1.08 -3.64
C GLY A 79 -17.24 1.32 -4.25
N LYS A 80 -16.33 1.99 -3.52
CA LYS A 80 -14.93 2.24 -3.94
C LYS A 80 -14.20 0.95 -4.30
N THR A 81 -14.16 -0.01 -3.36
CA THR A 81 -13.61 -1.36 -3.55
C THR A 81 -14.22 -2.09 -4.74
N HIS A 82 -15.54 -1.95 -4.96
CA HIS A 82 -16.20 -2.56 -6.12
C HIS A 82 -15.68 -1.96 -7.42
N LEU A 83 -15.63 -0.62 -7.53
CA LEU A 83 -15.12 0.03 -8.74
C LEU A 83 -13.65 -0.32 -8.98
N ALA A 84 -12.83 -0.36 -7.93
CA ALA A 84 -11.43 -0.79 -8.00
C ALA A 84 -11.32 -2.23 -8.52
N ALA A 85 -12.08 -3.17 -7.96
CA ALA A 85 -12.11 -4.56 -8.39
C ALA A 85 -12.67 -4.73 -9.82
N ALA A 86 -13.66 -3.91 -10.20
CA ALA A 86 -14.22 -3.91 -11.54
C ALA A 86 -13.20 -3.46 -12.60
N ILE A 87 -12.39 -2.43 -12.29
CA ILE A 87 -11.24 -2.01 -13.12
C ILE A 87 -10.27 -3.17 -13.25
N ALA A 88 -9.85 -3.78 -12.13
CA ALA A 88 -8.91 -4.89 -12.12
C ALA A 88 -9.39 -6.05 -13.01
N ASN A 89 -10.65 -6.47 -12.82
CA ASN A 89 -11.24 -7.57 -13.56
C ASN A 89 -11.41 -7.25 -15.05
N TYR A 90 -11.72 -5.99 -15.41
CA TYR A 90 -11.78 -5.56 -16.79
C TYR A 90 -10.40 -5.64 -17.46
N CYS A 91 -9.37 -5.05 -16.85
CA CYS A 91 -8.01 -5.06 -17.39
C CYS A 91 -7.45 -6.49 -17.50
N LEU A 92 -7.68 -7.35 -16.49
CA LEU A 92 -7.28 -8.76 -16.54
C LEU A 92 -7.96 -9.52 -17.69
N LYS A 93 -9.24 -9.24 -17.98
CA LYS A 93 -9.95 -9.84 -19.14
C LYS A 93 -9.35 -9.40 -20.47
N GLU A 94 -8.89 -8.16 -20.57
CA GLU A 94 -8.17 -7.62 -21.74
C GLU A 94 -6.69 -8.06 -21.81
N GLY A 95 -6.26 -8.96 -20.92
CA GLY A 95 -4.89 -9.48 -20.88
C GLY A 95 -3.85 -8.49 -20.35
N GLN A 96 -4.28 -7.39 -19.73
CA GLN A 96 -3.40 -6.44 -19.06
C GLN A 96 -3.06 -6.93 -17.65
N PRO A 97 -1.77 -7.03 -17.27
CA PRO A 97 -1.39 -7.40 -15.93
C PRO A 97 -1.81 -6.32 -14.92
N VAL A 98 -2.47 -6.76 -13.84
CA VAL A 98 -2.89 -5.90 -12.73
C VAL A 98 -2.32 -6.45 -11.43
N LYS A 99 -1.83 -5.56 -10.57
CA LYS A 99 -1.52 -5.86 -9.18
C LYS A 99 -2.52 -5.11 -8.30
N PHE A 100 -3.28 -5.84 -7.49
CA PHE A 100 -4.27 -5.28 -6.58
C PHE A 100 -3.77 -5.52 -5.16
N GLU A 101 -3.63 -4.49 -4.35
CA GLU A 101 -3.12 -4.61 -2.98
C GLU A 101 -4.16 -4.02 -2.04
N VAL A 102 -4.63 -4.82 -1.10
CA VAL A 102 -5.36 -4.31 0.07
C VAL A 102 -4.30 -3.75 0.99
N VAL A 103 -4.35 -2.44 1.23
CA VAL A 103 -3.23 -1.71 1.85
C VAL A 103 -2.85 -2.26 3.22
N PRO A 104 -3.79 -2.55 4.15
CA PRO A 104 -3.46 -3.18 5.42
C PRO A 104 -2.67 -4.49 5.28
N ASP A 105 -3.16 -5.43 4.46
CA ASP A 105 -2.51 -6.73 4.24
C ASP A 105 -1.12 -6.59 3.61
N PHE A 106 -0.99 -5.66 2.67
CA PHE A 106 0.30 -5.36 2.03
C PHE A 106 1.33 -4.86 3.04
N LEU A 107 0.93 -3.97 3.96
CA LEU A 107 1.80 -3.48 5.02
C LEU A 107 2.17 -4.61 6.02
N ASP A 108 1.24 -5.50 6.33
CA ASP A 108 1.50 -6.70 7.15
C ASP A 108 2.44 -7.69 6.44
N HIS A 109 2.40 -7.80 5.11
CA HIS A 109 3.38 -8.59 4.38
C HIS A 109 4.75 -7.92 4.37
N LEU A 110 4.83 -6.60 4.18
CA LEU A 110 6.09 -5.86 4.30
C LEU A 110 6.71 -6.07 5.69
N ARG A 111 5.89 -6.07 6.75
CA ARG A 111 6.33 -6.39 8.12
C ARG A 111 7.10 -7.71 8.21
N LEU A 112 6.54 -8.77 7.62
CA LEU A 112 7.13 -10.10 7.68
C LEU A 112 8.46 -10.19 6.90
N THR A 113 8.74 -9.27 5.98
CA THR A 113 10.02 -9.23 5.24
C THR A 113 11.21 -8.72 6.06
N PHE A 114 10.97 -8.10 7.21
CA PHE A 114 12.03 -7.63 8.12
C PHE A 114 12.55 -8.72 9.07
N SER A 115 11.88 -9.88 9.15
CA SER A 115 12.39 -11.02 9.91
C SER A 115 13.63 -11.61 9.20
N PRO A 116 14.72 -11.88 9.93
CA PRO A 116 15.93 -12.51 9.38
C PRO A 116 15.65 -13.87 8.70
N GLU A 117 14.58 -14.55 9.10
CA GLU A 117 14.14 -15.83 8.57
C GLU A 117 13.19 -15.72 7.36
N SER A 118 12.89 -14.49 6.92
CA SER A 118 11.92 -14.28 5.86
C SER A 118 12.44 -14.80 4.51
N PRO A 119 11.66 -15.62 3.78
CA PRO A 119 12.05 -16.11 2.47
C PRO A 119 11.98 -15.05 1.37
N VAL A 120 11.40 -13.88 1.67
CA VAL A 120 11.20 -12.76 0.74
C VAL A 120 11.76 -11.50 1.38
N THR A 121 12.67 -10.83 0.68
CA THR A 121 13.25 -9.56 1.15
C THR A 121 12.30 -8.39 0.87
N TYR A 122 12.42 -7.33 1.66
CA TYR A 122 11.73 -6.06 1.44
C TYR A 122 11.89 -5.56 -0.01
N ASP A 123 13.12 -5.52 -0.53
CA ASP A 123 13.43 -4.99 -1.87
C ASP A 123 12.67 -5.73 -2.98
N GLN A 124 12.57 -7.06 -2.85
CA GLN A 124 11.82 -7.88 -3.82
C GLN A 124 10.32 -7.54 -3.80
N LEU A 125 9.72 -7.46 -2.61
CA LEU A 125 8.29 -7.15 -2.49
C LEU A 125 7.98 -5.72 -2.98
N PHE A 126 8.86 -4.77 -2.67
CA PHE A 126 8.74 -3.37 -3.09
C PHE A 126 8.88 -3.20 -4.61
N GLU A 127 9.88 -3.84 -5.23
CA GLU A 127 10.08 -3.78 -6.68
C GLU A 127 8.95 -4.46 -7.46
N GLU A 128 8.29 -5.49 -6.91
CA GLU A 128 7.10 -6.07 -7.52
C GLU A 128 5.94 -5.07 -7.63
N VAL A 129 5.77 -4.21 -6.63
CA VAL A 129 4.70 -3.18 -6.60
C VAL A 129 5.05 -2.03 -7.53
N LYS A 130 6.29 -1.52 -7.44
CA LYS A 130 6.79 -0.39 -8.22
C LYS A 130 6.74 -0.63 -9.74
N ASN A 131 7.00 -1.86 -10.17
CA ASN A 131 7.05 -2.21 -11.59
C ASN A 131 5.72 -2.79 -12.12
N ALA A 132 4.64 -2.74 -11.33
CA ALA A 132 3.33 -3.21 -11.78
C ALA A 132 2.79 -2.30 -12.90
N PRO A 133 2.35 -2.85 -14.05
CA PRO A 133 1.78 -2.06 -15.15
C PRO A 133 0.52 -1.28 -14.76
N LEU A 134 -0.29 -1.87 -13.87
CA LEU A 134 -1.39 -1.21 -13.19
C LEU A 134 -1.38 -1.68 -11.74
N LEU A 135 -1.23 -0.74 -10.82
CA LEU A 135 -1.32 -0.95 -9.37
C LEU A 135 -2.64 -0.37 -8.86
N ILE A 136 -3.39 -1.17 -8.13
CA ILE A 136 -4.60 -0.75 -7.42
C ILE A 136 -4.32 -0.90 -5.93
N LEU A 137 -4.51 0.18 -5.17
CA LEU A 137 -4.35 0.22 -3.73
C LEU A 137 -5.73 0.44 -3.11
N ASP A 138 -6.30 -0.61 -2.52
CA ASP A 138 -7.62 -0.58 -1.89
C ASP A 138 -7.51 -0.36 -0.38
N ASP A 139 -8.54 0.21 0.22
CA ASP A 139 -8.59 0.63 1.64
C ASP A 139 -7.46 1.59 2.06
N PHE A 140 -6.94 2.34 1.08
CA PHE A 140 -5.96 3.39 1.33
C PHE A 140 -6.60 4.50 2.20
N GLY A 141 -6.11 4.63 3.44
CA GLY A 141 -6.59 5.62 4.41
C GLY A 141 -7.68 5.13 5.37
N GLU A 142 -8.20 3.90 5.23
CA GLU A 142 -9.12 3.32 6.23
C GLU A 142 -8.38 2.88 7.51
N GLN A 143 -7.06 2.74 7.43
CA GLN A 143 -6.16 2.67 8.57
C GLN A 143 -5.13 3.79 8.46
N SER A 144 -5.41 4.92 9.11
CA SER A 144 -4.38 5.88 9.53
C SER A 144 -3.22 5.09 10.12
N THR A 145 -2.05 5.15 9.48
CA THR A 145 -0.76 4.54 9.88
C THR A 145 -0.89 3.48 10.95
N THR A 146 -0.79 2.20 10.59
CA THR A 146 -0.66 1.16 11.61
C THR A 146 0.48 1.58 12.55
N PRO A 147 0.27 1.63 13.89
CA PRO A 147 1.35 1.98 14.84
C PRO A 147 2.64 1.22 14.55
N TRP A 148 2.48 -0.01 14.03
CA TRP A 148 3.53 -0.82 13.46
C TRP A 148 4.34 -0.15 12.33
N ALA A 149 3.76 0.50 11.32
CA ALA A 149 4.54 1.02 10.18
C ALA A 149 5.60 2.04 10.66
N GLU A 150 5.21 2.88 11.61
CA GLU A 150 6.11 3.81 12.28
C GLU A 150 7.12 3.08 13.17
N GLU A 151 6.67 2.14 14.01
CA GLU A 151 7.54 1.30 14.85
C GLU A 151 8.53 0.47 14.02
N ALA A 152 8.16 0.06 12.80
CA ALA A 152 8.98 -0.71 11.87
C ALA A 152 10.08 0.14 11.27
N VAL A 153 9.75 1.38 10.88
CA VAL A 153 10.73 2.36 10.42
C VAL A 153 11.74 2.62 11.53
N ILE A 154 11.26 2.93 12.74
CA ILE A 154 12.13 3.14 13.90
C ILE A 154 12.97 1.89 14.21
N GLY A 155 12.35 0.73 14.31
CA GLY A 155 13.02 -0.54 14.62
C GLY A 155 14.07 -0.90 13.58
N SER A 156 13.77 -0.72 12.29
CA SER A 156 14.71 -0.92 11.18
C SER A 156 15.91 0.01 11.29
N LEU A 157 15.70 1.30 11.61
CA LEU A 157 16.78 2.25 11.84
C LEU A 157 17.65 1.92 13.05
N LEU A 158 17.06 1.36 14.11
CA LEU A 158 17.83 0.95 15.30
C LEU A 158 18.62 -0.35 15.08
N ILE A 159 18.22 -1.17 14.09
CA ILE A 159 18.94 -2.39 13.68
C ILE A 159 20.04 -2.04 12.66
N ASP A 160 19.70 -1.22 11.67
CA ASP A 160 20.59 -0.72 10.62
C ASP A 160 20.41 0.79 10.46
N GLY A 161 21.20 1.53 11.23
CA GLY A 161 21.23 2.99 11.18
C GLY A 161 21.57 3.57 9.83
N THR A 162 22.25 2.80 8.96
CA THR A 162 22.60 3.29 7.63
C THR A 162 21.35 3.49 6.78
N SER A 163 20.30 2.70 6.94
CA SER A 163 19.08 2.75 6.11
C SER A 163 18.35 4.10 6.09
N ILE A 164 18.70 5.04 6.99
CA ILE A 164 18.16 6.40 6.99
C ILE A 164 18.42 7.16 5.67
N HIS A 165 19.52 6.90 4.97
CA HIS A 165 19.84 7.57 3.69
C HIS A 165 18.76 7.33 2.61
N LYS A 166 17.99 6.24 2.73
CA LYS A 166 16.93 5.88 1.78
C LYS A 166 15.65 6.67 2.03
N ILE A 167 15.39 7.09 3.27
CA ILE A 167 14.10 7.62 3.72
C ILE A 167 14.15 9.08 4.17
N ALA A 168 15.31 9.61 4.55
CA ALA A 168 15.47 10.97 5.07
C ALA A 168 14.93 12.06 4.12
N ALA A 169 14.96 11.81 2.81
CA ALA A 169 14.48 12.75 1.80
C ALA A 169 12.94 12.78 1.63
N ILE A 170 12.24 11.74 2.10
CA ILE A 170 10.81 11.54 1.82
C ILE A 170 9.95 11.40 3.08
N LEU A 171 10.56 11.21 4.25
CA LEU A 171 9.89 11.06 5.53
C LEU A 171 10.44 12.07 6.53
N GLN A 172 9.55 12.86 7.13
CA GLN A 172 9.85 13.89 8.11
C GLN A 172 9.13 13.59 9.44
N PRO A 173 9.63 14.11 10.59
CA PRO A 173 8.99 13.87 11.88
C PRO A 173 7.47 14.19 11.92
N PRO A 174 6.95 15.27 11.27
CA PRO A 174 5.51 15.54 11.26
C PRO A 174 4.64 14.53 10.50
N ASP A 175 5.25 13.64 9.70
CA ASP A 175 4.53 12.59 8.96
C ASP A 175 4.13 11.41 9.87
N PHE A 176 4.69 11.35 11.08
CA PHE A 176 4.32 10.37 12.10
C PHE A 176 3.09 10.83 12.88
N HIS A 177 2.10 9.94 13.00
CA HIS A 177 0.93 10.12 13.85
C HIS A 177 1.25 9.89 15.33
N ASN A 178 2.16 8.97 15.66
CA ASN A 178 2.59 8.76 17.05
C ASN A 178 3.68 9.76 17.43
N GLU A 179 3.41 10.59 18.45
CA GLU A 179 4.36 11.59 18.94
C GLU A 179 5.70 10.97 19.37
N ARG A 180 5.69 9.82 20.06
CA ARG A 180 6.93 9.13 20.46
C ARG A 180 7.75 8.71 19.24
N ASN A 181 7.12 8.14 18.21
CA ASN A 181 7.84 7.73 16.99
C ASN A 181 8.38 8.94 16.23
N SER A 182 7.60 10.04 16.17
CA SER A 182 8.04 11.31 15.61
C SER A 182 9.31 11.83 16.30
N LEU A 183 9.35 11.78 17.64
CA LEU A 183 10.49 12.23 18.42
C LEU A 183 11.72 11.34 18.22
N ILE A 184 11.54 10.02 18.23
CA ILE A 184 12.64 9.07 17.99
C ILE A 184 13.21 9.26 16.59
N TYR A 185 12.37 9.36 15.56
CA TYR A 185 12.81 9.61 14.19
C TYR A 185 13.54 10.95 14.06
N GLY A 186 13.05 12.01 14.72
CA GLY A 186 13.72 13.31 14.76
C GLY A 186 15.12 13.25 15.39
N ALA A 187 15.32 12.41 16.41
CA ALA A 187 16.65 12.15 16.97
C ALA A 187 17.55 11.41 15.97
N CYS A 188 17.04 10.37 15.29
CA CYS A 188 17.77 9.67 14.23
C CYS A 188 18.20 10.63 13.10
N LEU A 189 17.31 11.52 12.67
CA LEU A 189 17.61 12.52 11.63
C LEU A 189 18.68 13.51 12.09
N SER A 190 18.63 13.95 13.35
CA SER A 190 19.65 14.84 13.93
C SER A 190 21.03 14.19 14.02
N LEU A 191 21.08 12.88 14.32
CA LEU A 191 22.33 12.10 14.31
C LEU A 191 22.86 11.96 12.88
N TYR A 192 21.99 11.63 11.92
CA TYR A 192 22.33 11.53 10.50
C TYR A 192 22.90 12.83 9.92
N GLU A 193 22.29 13.98 10.24
CA GLU A 193 22.77 15.29 9.79
C GLU A 193 24.16 15.64 10.34
N ARG A 194 24.56 15.04 11.47
CA ARG A 194 25.88 15.18 12.09
C ARG A 194 26.85 14.07 11.72
N ASP A 195 26.45 13.16 10.82
CA ASP A 195 27.22 11.98 10.41
C ASP A 195 27.60 11.08 11.61
N GLU A 196 26.71 11.03 12.61
CA GLU A 196 26.83 10.18 13.80
C GLU A 196 26.13 8.83 13.59
N ALA A 197 26.61 7.80 14.29
CA ALA A 197 25.97 6.49 14.26
C ALA A 197 24.55 6.55 14.81
N ILE A 198 23.65 5.77 14.22
CA ILE A 198 22.26 5.61 14.68
C ILE A 198 22.13 4.20 15.24
N ASP A 199 22.03 4.14 16.56
CA ASP A 199 21.77 2.94 17.35
C ASP A 199 21.01 3.31 18.63
N GLN A 200 20.65 2.31 19.44
CA GLN A 200 19.85 2.54 20.66
C GLN A 200 20.52 3.49 21.67
N ILE A 201 21.86 3.47 21.75
CA ILE A 201 22.60 4.27 22.74
C ILE A 201 22.65 5.73 22.29
N THR A 202 23.06 5.95 21.04
CA THR A 202 23.17 7.30 20.44
C THR A 202 21.81 7.99 20.34
N VAL A 203 20.76 7.27 19.96
CA VAL A 203 19.39 7.80 19.91
C VAL A 203 18.90 8.17 21.31
N ALA A 204 19.15 7.34 22.33
CA ALA A 204 18.78 7.66 23.71
C ALA A 204 19.51 8.92 24.22
N GLN A 205 20.81 9.04 23.94
CA GLN A 205 21.61 10.22 24.30
C GLN A 205 21.09 11.48 23.60
N GLU A 206 20.72 11.39 22.33
CA GLU A 206 20.17 12.52 21.59
C GLU A 206 18.80 12.94 22.11
N LEU A 207 17.93 11.98 22.46
CA LEU A 207 16.64 12.26 23.09
C LEU A 207 16.80 12.92 24.47
N ASP A 208 17.78 12.48 25.25
CA ASP A 208 18.11 13.10 26.54
C ASP A 208 18.64 14.52 26.37
N ARG A 209 19.56 14.72 25.41
CA ARG A 209 20.10 16.04 25.04
C ARG A 209 19.00 17.02 24.64
N GLN A 210 17.91 16.53 24.04
CA GLN A 210 16.74 17.32 23.66
C GLN A 210 15.70 17.49 24.80
N GLY A 211 15.88 16.84 25.95
CA GLY A 211 14.93 16.84 27.07
C GLY A 211 13.64 16.07 26.79
N LYS A 212 13.68 15.08 25.88
CA LYS A 212 12.51 14.35 25.37
C LYS A 212 12.50 12.87 25.73
N LEU A 213 13.53 12.38 26.41
CA LEU A 213 13.68 10.96 26.76
C LEU A 213 12.50 10.42 27.59
N GLU A 214 12.02 11.19 28.56
CA GLU A 214 10.87 10.85 29.41
C GLU A 214 9.57 10.68 28.59
N ALA A 215 9.35 11.54 27.58
CA ALA A 215 8.20 11.44 26.69
C ALA A 215 8.24 10.17 25.79
N CYS A 216 9.42 9.56 25.65
CA CYS A 216 9.63 8.35 24.87
C CYS A 216 9.71 7.07 25.71
N GLY A 217 9.29 7.11 26.98
CA GLY A 217 9.24 5.95 27.87
C GLY A 217 10.43 5.80 28.83
N GLY A 218 11.33 6.78 28.89
CA GLY A 218 12.45 6.84 29.84
C GLY A 218 13.60 5.88 29.54
N ALA A 219 14.71 6.04 30.27
CA ALA A 219 15.79 5.05 30.31
C ALA A 219 15.48 4.00 31.40
N ALA A 220 15.54 2.72 31.04
CA ALA A 220 15.51 1.60 32.00
C ALA A 220 16.92 1.06 32.22
#